data_AF-A0A7X9PQI2-F1
#
_entry.id   AF-A0A7X9PQI2-F1
#
_cell.length_a   1.000
_cell.length_b   1.000
_cell.length_c   1.000
_cell.angle_alpha   90.00
_cell.angle_beta   90.00
_cell.angle_gamma   90.00
#
_symmetry.space_group_name_H-M   'P 1'
#
loop_
_entity.id
_entity.type
_entity.pdbx_description
1 polymer ?
#
loop_
_entity_poly.entity_id
_entity_poly.type
_entity_poly.pdbx_seq_one_letter_code
_entity_poly.pdbx_strand_id
1 'polypeptide(L)'
;MLRKEETMRKMLRVMYQPYKWLIFGPYLAISTIFFGSLTILMAFLTNPRTTSFVCGTIWARLNGCLTPMLVNVKGRENVVKTQSYVIVANHQSQYDVFVVYGWLGIDFKWVMKQELRKVPGIG
;
A
#
# COMPACT_ATOMS: atom_id res chain seq x y z
N MET A 1 -19.58 29.95 3.08
CA MET A 1 -19.17 28.60 3.54
C MET A 1 -17.94 28.09 2.80
N LEU A 2 -17.93 28.07 1.46
CA LEU A 2 -16.81 27.58 0.63
C LEU A 2 -15.41 28.12 1.00
N ARG A 3 -15.28 29.43 1.25
CA ARG A 3 -14.00 30.07 1.64
C ARG A 3 -13.44 29.54 2.97
N LYS A 4 -14.30 29.24 3.96
CA LYS A 4 -13.87 28.71 5.26
C LYS A 4 -13.35 27.27 5.12
N GLU A 5 -14.01 26.46 4.30
CA GLU A 5 -13.54 25.09 4.02
C GLU A 5 -12.19 25.07 3.32
N GLU A 6 -11.96 25.96 2.37
CA GLU A 6 -10.69 26.07 1.67
C GLU A 6 -9.55 26.44 2.62
N THR A 7 -9.76 27.41 3.51
CA THR A 7 -8.79 27.79 4.55
C THR A 7 -8.48 26.63 5.49
N MET A 8 -9.49 25.89 5.93
CA MET A 8 -9.32 24.72 6.79
C MET A 8 -8.51 23.62 6.09
N ARG A 9 -8.81 23.30 4.83
CA ARG A 9 -8.04 22.32 4.03
C ARG A 9 -6.58 22.73 3.87
N LYS A 10 -6.31 24.02 3.62
CA LYS A 10 -4.94 24.56 3.56
C LYS A 10 -4.21 24.38 4.88
N MET A 11 -4.85 24.72 6.00
CA MET A 11 -4.28 24.55 7.34
C MET A 11 -3.94 23.08 7.63
N LEU A 12 -4.86 22.16 7.38
CA LEU A 12 -4.62 20.71 7.57
C LEU A 12 -3.45 20.21 6.70
N ARG A 13 -3.34 20.66 5.45
CA ARG A 13 -2.22 20.30 4.57
C ARG A 13 -0.89 20.79 5.10
N VAL A 14 -0.83 22.00 5.67
CA VAL A 14 0.37 22.56 6.28
C VAL A 14 0.74 21.76 7.53
N MET A 15 -0.21 21.49 8.41
CA MET A 15 0.00 20.67 9.61
C MET A 15 0.42 19.23 9.30
N TYR A 16 -0.04 18.68 8.17
CA TYR A 16 0.34 17.34 7.75
C TYR A 16 1.79 17.26 7.24
N GLN A 17 2.40 18.35 6.75
CA GLN A 17 3.79 18.31 6.25
C GLN A 17 4.81 17.86 7.30
N PRO A 18 4.87 18.43 8.53
CA PRO A 18 5.80 17.96 9.54
C PRO A 18 5.51 16.52 9.98
N TYR A 19 4.24 16.14 10.16
CA TYR A 19 3.87 14.75 10.46
C TYR A 19 4.36 13.78 9.37
N LYS A 20 4.16 14.14 8.10
CA LYS A 20 4.56 13.33 6.95
C LYS A 20 6.06 13.04 6.98
N TRP A 21 6.89 14.05 7.25
CA TRP A 21 8.34 13.92 7.19
C TRP A 21 8.97 13.39 8.48
N LEU A 22 8.43 13.73 9.65
CA LEU A 22 9.03 13.34 10.93
C LEU A 22 8.47 12.03 11.49
N ILE A 23 7.24 11.67 11.13
CA ILE A 23 6.57 10.48 11.66
C ILE A 23 6.36 9.45 10.55
N PHE A 24 5.58 9.80 9.51
CA PHE A 24 5.18 8.83 8.51
C PHE A 24 6.36 8.35 7.63
N GLY A 25 7.23 9.25 7.18
CA GLY A 25 8.39 8.92 6.34
C GLY A 25 9.35 7.92 7.01
N PRO A 26 9.85 8.19 8.23
CA PRO A 26 10.68 7.25 8.98
C PRO A 26 9.97 5.92 9.25
N TYR A 27 8.69 5.97 9.65
CA TYR A 27 7.90 4.76 9.85
C TYR A 27 7.80 3.92 8.57
N LEU A 28 7.51 4.55 7.43
CA LEU A 28 7.39 3.90 6.14
C LEU A 28 8.71 3.22 5.76
N ALA A 29 9.85 3.90 5.95
CA ALA A 29 11.16 3.33 5.68
C ALA A 29 11.44 2.09 6.57
N ILE A 30 11.26 2.23 7.89
CA ILE A 30 11.52 1.14 8.85
C ILE A 30 10.59 -0.05 8.58
N SER A 31 9.29 0.20 8.41
CA SER A 31 8.32 -0.87 8.14
C SER A 31 8.60 -1.56 6.81
N THR A 32 9.00 -0.82 5.77
CA THR A 32 9.33 -1.40 4.46
C THR A 32 10.56 -2.30 4.54
N ILE A 33 11.62 -1.87 5.24
CA ILE A 33 12.81 -2.69 5.46
C ILE A 33 12.43 -3.95 6.25
N PHE A 34 11.71 -3.79 7.36
CA PHE A 34 11.30 -4.92 8.20
C PHE A 34 10.47 -5.95 7.43
N PHE A 35 9.39 -5.53 6.78
CA PHE A 35 8.51 -6.43 6.04
C PHE A 35 9.14 -6.96 4.75
N GLY A 36 10.04 -6.21 4.12
CA GLY A 36 10.84 -6.66 2.99
C GLY A 36 11.79 -7.80 3.40
N SER A 37 12.56 -7.61 4.48
CA SER A 37 13.41 -8.67 5.03
C SER A 37 12.60 -9.88 5.50
N LEU A 38 11.46 -9.65 6.15
CA LEU A 38 10.56 -10.72 6.57
C LEU A 38 10.00 -11.50 5.36
N THR A 39 9.71 -10.81 4.25
CA THR A 39 9.26 -11.46 3.00
C THR A 39 10.32 -12.42 2.49
N ILE A 40 11.59 -12.01 2.46
CA ILE A 40 12.70 -12.85 2.02
C ILE A 40 12.81 -14.09 2.91
N LEU A 41 12.76 -13.93 4.24
CA LEU A 41 12.81 -15.05 5.18
C LEU A 41 11.62 -16.00 4.99
N MET A 42 10.40 -15.46 4.93
CA MET A 42 9.16 -16.23 4.83
C MET A 42 9.00 -16.92 3.46
N ALA A 43 9.63 -16.40 2.41
CA ALA A 43 9.64 -17.03 1.08
C ALA A 43 10.29 -18.41 1.09
N PHE A 44 11.22 -18.68 2.01
CA PHE A 44 11.84 -20.01 2.18
C PHE A 44 11.02 -20.95 3.08
N LEU A 45 10.16 -20.39 3.94
CA LEU A 45 9.47 -21.14 4.99
C LEU A 45 7.99 -21.45 4.66
N THR A 46 7.38 -20.65 3.80
CA THR A 46 5.93 -20.68 3.56
C THR A 46 5.57 -20.52 2.08
N ASN A 47 4.31 -20.79 1.74
CA ASN A 47 3.84 -20.62 0.38
C ASN A 47 3.69 -19.12 0.01
N PRO A 48 3.76 -18.76 -1.29
CA PRO A 48 3.70 -17.37 -1.73
C PRO A 48 2.45 -16.60 -1.30
N ARG A 49 1.30 -17.28 -1.17
CA ARG A 49 0.04 -16.65 -0.74
C ARG A 49 0.13 -16.21 0.72
N THR A 50 0.62 -17.08 1.60
CA THR A 50 0.82 -16.77 3.02
C THR A 50 1.85 -15.66 3.18
N THR A 51 2.98 -15.74 2.48
CA THR A 51 4.01 -14.70 2.49
C THR A 51 3.46 -13.34 2.04
N SER A 52 2.75 -13.30 0.91
CA SER A 52 2.14 -12.06 0.39
C SER A 52 1.09 -11.47 1.33
N PHE A 53 0.29 -12.31 2.01
CA PHE A 53 -0.66 -11.82 3.00
C PHE A 53 0.05 -11.25 4.23
N VAL A 54 0.90 -12.04 4.89
CA VAL A 54 1.56 -11.65 6.15
C VAL A 54 2.47 -10.46 5.94
N CYS A 55 3.22 -10.42 4.84
CA CYS A 55 4.19 -9.36 4.64
C CYS A 55 3.59 -8.18 3.88
N GLY A 56 2.93 -8.42 2.74
CA GLY A 56 2.42 -7.36 1.87
C GLY A 56 1.11 -6.74 2.36
N THR A 57 0.10 -7.55 2.67
CA THR A 57 -1.22 -7.04 3.09
C THR A 57 -1.14 -6.30 4.43
N ILE A 58 -0.41 -6.87 5.41
CA ILE A 58 -0.25 -6.23 6.73
C ILE A 58 0.56 -4.94 6.61
N TRP A 59 1.70 -4.95 5.91
CA TRP A 59 2.51 -3.74 5.68
C TRP A 59 1.68 -2.62 5.04
N ALA A 60 0.89 -2.94 4.00
CA ALA A 60 0.05 -1.98 3.30
C ALA A 60 -1.04 -1.39 4.21
N ARG A 61 -1.67 -2.22 5.04
CA ARG A 61 -2.67 -1.75 6.01
C ARG A 61 -2.07 -0.86 7.08
N LEU A 62 -0.94 -1.25 7.66
CA LEU A 62 -0.31 -0.47 8.72
C LEU A 62 0.15 0.91 8.20
N ASN A 63 0.79 0.95 7.03
CA ASN A 63 1.18 2.22 6.40
C ASN A 63 -0.04 3.05 6.00
N GLY A 64 -1.06 2.42 5.42
CA GLY A 64 -2.30 3.08 5.07
C GLY A 64 -3.00 3.73 6.29
N CYS A 65 -3.12 3.00 7.39
CA CYS A 65 -3.77 3.48 8.61
C CYS A 65 -3.03 4.63 9.31
N LEU A 66 -1.73 4.82 9.04
CA LEU A 66 -0.94 5.96 9.55
C LEU A 66 -1.13 7.24 8.74
N THR A 67 -1.99 7.21 7.74
CA THR A 67 -2.32 8.37 6.90
C THR A 67 -3.81 8.67 7.02
N PRO A 68 -4.24 9.91 6.74
CA PRO A 68 -5.65 10.29 6.84
C PRO A 68 -6.48 9.76 5.65
N MET A 69 -6.13 8.59 5.10
CA MET A 69 -6.88 7.96 4.01
C MET A 69 -8.02 7.10 4.57
N LEU A 70 -9.17 7.14 3.90
CA LEU A 70 -10.31 6.29 4.20
C LEU A 70 -10.58 5.40 2.99
N VAL A 71 -10.76 4.11 3.22
CA VAL A 71 -10.98 3.12 2.16
C VAL A 71 -12.37 2.53 2.31
N ASN A 72 -13.17 2.62 1.25
CA ASN A 72 -14.43 1.91 1.12
C ASN A 72 -14.34 0.94 -0.06
N VAL A 73 -14.67 -0.33 0.16
CA VAL A 73 -14.62 -1.38 -0.85
C VAL A 73 -16.05 -1.77 -1.21
N LYS A 74 -16.37 -1.74 -2.51
CA LYS A 74 -17.64 -2.20 -3.07
C LYS A 74 -17.37 -3.22 -4.16
N GLY A 75 -18.29 -4.17 -4.38
CA GLY A 75 -18.16 -5.14 -5.47
C GLY A 75 -17.17 -6.29 -5.20
N ARG A 76 -16.89 -6.61 -3.94
CA ARG A 76 -15.98 -7.72 -3.58
C ARG A 76 -16.57 -9.09 -3.99
N GLU A 77 -17.89 -9.17 -4.02
CA GLU A 77 -18.68 -10.29 -4.51
C GLU A 77 -18.42 -10.63 -5.99
N ASN A 78 -17.90 -9.69 -6.78
CA ASN A 78 -17.54 -9.94 -8.18
C ASN A 78 -16.26 -10.79 -8.32
N VAL A 79 -15.53 -11.02 -7.23
CA VAL A 79 -14.29 -11.78 -7.21
C VAL A 79 -14.57 -13.25 -6.90
N VAL A 80 -14.34 -14.12 -7.87
CA VAL A 80 -14.43 -15.58 -7.68
C VAL A 80 -13.05 -16.12 -7.29
N LYS A 81 -12.95 -16.69 -6.07
CA LYS A 81 -11.65 -17.14 -5.49
C LYS A 81 -10.92 -18.21 -6.30
N THR A 82 -11.63 -18.96 -7.15
CA THR A 82 -11.09 -20.06 -7.96
C THR A 82 -10.72 -19.64 -9.38
N GLN A 83 -10.84 -18.34 -9.71
CA GLN A 83 -10.58 -17.81 -11.03
C GLN A 83 -9.35 -16.89 -11.04
N SER A 84 -8.58 -16.94 -12.12
CA SER A 84 -7.48 -16.01 -12.38
C SER A 84 -8.00 -14.74 -13.06
N TYR A 85 -7.43 -13.59 -12.70
CA TYR A 85 -7.81 -12.28 -13.23
C TYR A 85 -6.60 -11.48 -13.66
N VAL A 86 -6.77 -10.65 -14.69
CA VAL A 86 -5.91 -9.49 -14.93
C VAL A 86 -6.58 -8.30 -14.26
N ILE A 87 -5.97 -7.80 -13.19
CA ILE A 87 -6.49 -6.63 -12.46
C ILE A 87 -5.97 -5.38 -13.15
N VAL A 88 -6.89 -4.55 -13.64
CA VAL A 88 -6.59 -3.26 -14.26
C VAL A 88 -7.19 -2.16 -13.39
N ALA A 89 -6.36 -1.21 -12.98
CA ALA A 89 -6.77 -0.06 -12.18
C ALA A 89 -6.25 1.22 -12.83
N ASN A 90 -6.98 2.31 -12.66
CA ASN A 90 -6.43 3.64 -12.90
C ASN A 90 -5.28 3.91 -11.92
N HIS A 91 -4.26 4.65 -12.36
CA HIS A 91 -3.15 5.07 -11.49
C HIS A 91 -3.27 6.56 -11.19
N GLN A 92 -3.43 6.92 -9.91
CA GLN A 92 -3.65 8.29 -9.47
C GLN A 92 -2.65 8.73 -8.42
N SER A 93 -2.09 7.78 -7.66
CA SER A 93 -1.23 8.12 -6.54
C SER A 93 -0.33 6.96 -6.12
N GLN A 94 0.63 7.25 -5.26
CA GLN A 94 1.41 6.21 -4.59
C GLN A 94 0.56 5.38 -3.61
N TYR A 95 -0.55 5.94 -3.12
CA TYR A 95 -1.47 5.23 -2.21
C TYR A 95 -2.19 4.06 -2.88
N ASP A 96 -2.19 3.99 -4.20
CA ASP A 96 -2.73 2.87 -4.97
C ASP A 96 -2.07 1.56 -4.52
N VAL A 97 -0.78 1.59 -4.18
CA VAL A 97 -0.05 0.43 -3.62
C VAL A 97 -0.71 -0.05 -2.32
N PHE A 98 -0.99 0.86 -1.38
CA PHE A 98 -1.59 0.50 -0.10
C PHE A 98 -3.01 -0.01 -0.25
N VAL A 99 -3.84 0.67 -1.06
CA VAL A 99 -5.24 0.30 -1.24
C VAL A 99 -5.35 -1.06 -1.92
N VAL A 100 -4.59 -1.29 -2.99
CA VAL A 100 -4.63 -2.55 -3.74
C VAL A 100 -4.08 -3.71 -2.89
N TYR A 101 -2.91 -3.58 -2.25
CA TYR A 101 -2.39 -4.66 -1.39
C TYR A 101 -3.26 -4.90 -0.14
N GLY A 102 -3.71 -3.84 0.53
CA GLY A 102 -4.33 -3.93 1.85
C GLY A 102 -5.83 -4.21 1.84
N TRP A 103 -6.55 -3.73 0.81
CA TRP A 103 -8.01 -3.71 0.79
C TRP A 103 -8.64 -4.39 -0.43
N LEU A 104 -7.91 -4.68 -1.50
CA LEU A 104 -8.50 -5.41 -2.64
C LEU A 104 -8.95 -6.82 -2.23
N GLY A 105 -8.15 -7.51 -1.41
CA GLY A 105 -8.48 -8.84 -0.91
C GLY A 105 -8.34 -9.95 -1.97
N ILE A 106 -7.55 -9.69 -3.00
CA ILE A 106 -7.17 -10.66 -4.04
C ILE A 106 -5.66 -10.93 -3.87
N ASP A 107 -5.25 -12.18 -3.98
CA ASP A 107 -3.84 -12.55 -4.08
C ASP A 107 -3.40 -12.35 -5.55
N PHE A 108 -2.54 -11.37 -5.79
CA PHE A 108 -2.12 -10.97 -7.13
C PHE A 108 -0.60 -10.77 -7.22
N LYS A 109 -0.09 -10.71 -8.45
CA LYS A 109 1.32 -10.43 -8.75
C LYS A 109 1.43 -9.09 -9.47
N TRP A 110 2.43 -8.31 -9.10
CA TRP A 110 2.67 -7.00 -9.71
C TRP A 110 3.36 -7.13 -11.06
N VAL A 111 2.94 -6.30 -12.00
CA VAL A 111 3.71 -6.02 -13.20
C VAL A 111 4.64 -4.87 -12.86
N MET A 112 5.94 -5.16 -12.80
CA MET A 112 6.98 -4.18 -12.48
C MET A 112 7.61 -3.64 -13.77
N LYS A 113 7.93 -2.34 -13.77
CA LYS A 113 8.74 -1.71 -14.82
C LYS A 113 10.13 -2.34 -14.91
N GLN A 114 10.62 -2.57 -16.12
CA GLN A 114 11.92 -3.23 -16.34
C GLN A 114 13.08 -2.44 -15.70
N GLU A 115 12.99 -1.11 -15.67
CA GLU A 115 14.00 -0.22 -15.10
C GLU A 115 14.18 -0.44 -13.59
N LEU A 116 13.11 -0.85 -12.90
CA LEU A 116 13.16 -1.11 -11.45
C LEU A 116 13.97 -2.36 -11.10
N ARG A 117 14.25 -3.25 -12.06
CA ARG A 117 15.15 -4.39 -11.84
C ARG A 117 16.57 -3.99 -11.44
N LYS A 118 16.96 -2.73 -11.73
CA LYS A 118 18.28 -2.20 -11.38
C LYS A 118 18.34 -1.64 -9.96
N VAL A 119 17.21 -1.56 -9.25
CA VAL A 119 17.13 -0.97 -7.91
C VAL A 119 17.27 -2.07 -6.85
N PRO A 120 18.35 -2.06 -6.04
CA PRO A 120 18.55 -3.07 -5.00
C PRO A 120 17.38 -3.11 -4.01
N GLY A 121 16.90 -4.32 -3.70
CA GLY A 121 15.78 -4.55 -2.79
C GLY A 121 14.38 -4.40 -3.42
N ILE A 122 14.30 -3.99 -4.68
CA ILE A 122 13.06 -3.98 -5.47
C ILE A 122 13.16 -4.99 -6.62
N GLY A 123 14.28 -4.93 -7.35
CA GLY A 123 14.59 -5.66 -8.57
C GLY A 123 15.14 -7.05 -8.42
#